data_AF-A0A9W5AZ10-F1
#
_entry.id   AF-A0A9W5AZ10-F1
#
_cell.length_a   1.000
_cell.length_b   1.000
_cell.length_c   1.000
_cell.angle_alpha   90.00
_cell.angle_beta   90.00
_cell.angle_gamma   90.00
#
_symmetry.space_group_name_H-M   'P 1'
#
loop_
_entity.id
_entity.type
_entity.pdbx_description
1 polymer ?
#
loop_
_entity_poly.entity_id
_entity_poly.type
_entity_poly.pdbx_seq_one_letter_code
_entity_poly.pdbx_strand_id
1 'polypeptide(L)'
;MTKLDDDRRMRLRGSYLDRIVEVAQFYIATHSYFIESDFKSFIADEFTYLTELSDEERQYLRDQVGLESLRRVAISRAKDQEEFFRKLVADNPDIVVHYANLAFDLGWLDLLKDAVARMRTYPAAWKVRLDGATERFGCLVLHVSFMVAERGATAEIKRMREEIRLRSLATCEVCGENGRLRLGAWAKTVCDKHSAIFDDFQEDDGHWADPWRWLEKKQSSEGRIADEESADVQAGLDELDRGESVHINEVLDKARAIVADAEHRKRQSAISRQIETDLEKNGRKAELLLEFRGQIETAVVAAMSVADDDVGFWLHTEVGRWRGVQPSSEDDRDFLLRYVRSLAIDERGRRMPSSDLKSDND
;
A
#
# COMPACT_ATOMS: atom_id res chain seq x y z
N MET A 1 8.97 -33.42 -17.45
CA MET A 1 8.86 -33.22 -15.98
C MET A 1 7.41 -33.25 -15.63
N THR A 2 7.01 -34.14 -14.72
CA THR A 2 5.63 -34.20 -14.22
C THR A 2 5.47 -33.03 -13.25
N LYS A 3 4.68 -32.03 -13.65
CA LYS A 3 4.41 -30.86 -12.81
C LYS A 3 3.84 -31.32 -11.46
N LEU A 4 4.38 -30.78 -10.37
CA LEU A 4 3.90 -31.09 -9.02
C LEU A 4 2.40 -30.74 -8.87
N ASP A 5 1.55 -31.74 -8.59
CA ASP A 5 0.12 -31.53 -8.37
C ASP A 5 -0.17 -30.84 -7.02
N ASP A 6 -1.35 -30.23 -6.91
CA ASP A 6 -1.72 -29.43 -5.73
C ASP A 6 -1.92 -30.29 -4.47
N ASP A 7 -2.41 -31.52 -4.61
CA ASP A 7 -2.55 -32.47 -3.50
C ASP A 7 -1.18 -32.85 -2.92
N ARG A 8 -0.16 -32.99 -3.78
CA ARG A 8 1.22 -33.28 -3.39
C ARG A 8 1.85 -32.06 -2.71
N ARG A 9 1.63 -30.86 -3.25
CA ARG A 9 2.07 -29.58 -2.61
C ARG A 9 1.49 -29.42 -1.22
N MET A 10 0.17 -29.63 -1.07
CA MET A 10 -0.51 -29.50 0.22
C MET A 10 0.01 -30.51 1.24
N ARG A 11 0.23 -31.77 0.82
CA ARG A 11 0.84 -32.81 1.67
C ARG A 11 2.26 -32.44 2.09
N LEU A 12 3.12 -32.03 1.16
CA LEU A 12 4.50 -31.62 1.47
C LEU A 12 4.53 -30.46 2.45
N ARG A 13 3.75 -29.40 2.18
CA ARG A 13 3.65 -28.25 3.10
C ARG A 13 3.19 -28.67 4.49
N GLY A 14 2.19 -29.54 4.59
CA GLY A 14 1.70 -30.06 5.87
C GLY A 14 2.74 -30.88 6.62
N SER A 15 3.42 -31.80 5.93
CA SER A 15 4.41 -32.70 6.53
C SER A 15 5.69 -31.98 6.99
N TYR A 16 6.07 -30.88 6.35
CA TYR A 16 7.30 -30.15 6.66
C TYR A 16 7.05 -28.74 7.26
N LEU A 17 5.82 -28.45 7.72
CA LEU A 17 5.44 -27.11 8.21
C LEU A 17 6.36 -26.63 9.34
N ASP A 18 6.66 -27.49 10.31
CA ASP A 18 7.50 -27.13 11.45
C ASP A 18 8.91 -26.74 11.01
N ARG A 19 9.49 -27.50 10.07
CA ARG A 19 10.81 -27.19 9.52
C ARG A 19 10.79 -25.91 8.69
N ILE A 20 9.72 -25.69 7.90
CA ILE A 20 9.53 -24.44 7.14
C ILE A 20 9.54 -23.24 8.09
N VAL A 21 8.80 -23.33 9.19
CA VAL A 21 8.70 -22.27 10.20
C VAL A 21 10.02 -22.07 10.94
N GLU A 22 10.69 -23.14 11.34
CA GLU A 22 11.98 -23.10 12.04
C GLU A 22 13.06 -22.39 11.20
N VAL A 23 13.21 -22.78 9.94
CA VAL A 23 14.21 -22.19 9.04
C VAL A 23 13.88 -20.72 8.76
N ALA A 24 12.60 -20.39 8.57
CA ALA A 24 12.16 -19.00 8.42
C ALA A 24 12.44 -18.17 9.70
N GLN A 25 12.25 -18.74 10.89
CA GLN A 25 12.61 -18.09 12.15
C GLN A 25 14.12 -17.83 12.27
N PHE A 26 14.95 -18.77 11.83
CA PHE A 26 16.39 -18.59 11.82
C PHE A 26 16.83 -17.48 10.85
N TYR A 27 16.20 -17.41 9.67
CA TYR A 27 16.45 -16.33 8.71
C TYR A 27 16.13 -14.95 9.30
N ILE A 28 14.93 -14.76 9.87
CA ILE A 28 14.53 -13.45 10.43
C ILE A 28 15.33 -13.05 11.67
N ALA A 29 15.90 -14.00 12.41
CA ALA A 29 16.75 -13.68 13.56
C ALA A 29 18.06 -13.00 13.14
N THR A 30 18.46 -13.15 11.88
CA THR A 30 19.72 -12.63 11.32
C THR A 30 19.50 -11.55 10.26
N HIS A 31 18.27 -11.34 9.79
CA HIS A 31 17.95 -10.41 8.71
C HIS A 31 16.78 -9.50 9.08
N SER A 32 16.96 -8.19 8.87
CA SER A 32 15.90 -7.19 9.00
C SER A 32 15.06 -6.99 7.73
N TYR A 33 15.50 -7.58 6.62
CA TYR A 33 14.87 -7.52 5.29
C TYR A 33 14.92 -8.88 4.59
N PHE A 34 13.95 -9.10 3.71
CA PHE A 34 13.97 -10.22 2.79
C PHE A 34 14.63 -9.76 1.49
N ILE A 35 15.79 -10.33 1.18
CA ILE A 35 16.54 -10.07 -0.05
C ILE A 35 16.64 -11.41 -0.76
N GLU A 36 16.12 -11.51 -1.98
CA GLU A 36 15.96 -12.80 -2.66
C GLU A 36 17.30 -13.50 -2.93
N SER A 37 18.34 -12.75 -3.32
CA SER A 37 19.69 -13.28 -3.54
C SER A 37 20.32 -13.86 -2.28
N ASP A 38 20.15 -13.16 -1.16
CA ASP A 38 20.71 -13.54 0.14
C ASP A 38 19.95 -14.76 0.67
N PHE A 39 18.61 -14.74 0.54
CA PHE A 39 17.76 -15.88 0.87
C PHE A 39 18.11 -17.12 0.05
N LYS A 40 18.29 -16.99 -1.27
CA LYS A 40 18.70 -18.10 -2.16
C LYS A 40 20.02 -18.72 -1.70
N SER A 41 20.99 -17.89 -1.30
CA SER A 41 22.27 -18.35 -0.78
C SER A 41 22.12 -19.06 0.57
N PHE A 42 21.27 -18.51 1.45
CA PHE A 42 20.97 -19.07 2.76
C PHE A 42 20.27 -20.44 2.69
N ILE A 43 19.34 -20.61 1.73
CA ILE A 43 18.49 -21.80 1.64
C ILE A 43 19.04 -22.90 0.73
N ALA A 44 20.17 -22.65 0.04
CA ALA A 44 20.69 -23.51 -1.03
C ALA A 44 20.84 -24.99 -0.63
N ASP A 45 21.35 -25.25 0.58
CA ASP A 45 21.60 -26.61 1.08
C ASP A 45 20.44 -27.17 1.90
N GLU A 46 19.41 -26.35 2.19
CA GLU A 46 18.26 -26.81 2.98
C GLU A 46 17.45 -27.84 2.20
N PHE A 47 16.91 -28.83 2.92
CA PHE A 47 16.20 -30.00 2.39
C PHE A 47 17.02 -30.96 1.52
N THR A 48 18.32 -30.73 1.30
CA THR A 48 19.16 -31.66 0.52
C THR A 48 19.24 -33.06 1.16
N TYR A 49 19.12 -33.14 2.48
CA TYR A 49 19.10 -34.38 3.26
C TYR A 49 17.84 -35.24 3.04
N LEU A 50 16.77 -34.68 2.47
CA LEU A 50 15.55 -35.41 2.11
C LEU A 50 15.71 -36.09 0.76
N THR A 51 16.52 -37.16 0.74
CA THR A 51 16.88 -37.89 -0.49
C THR A 51 15.70 -38.59 -1.18
N GLU A 52 14.59 -38.76 -0.46
CA GLU A 52 13.33 -39.31 -0.97
C GLU A 52 12.51 -38.32 -1.79
N LEU A 53 12.83 -37.02 -1.69
CA LEU A 53 12.16 -35.97 -2.44
C LEU A 53 12.91 -35.68 -3.74
N SER A 54 12.15 -35.45 -4.80
CA SER A 54 12.68 -34.93 -6.06
C SER A 54 13.22 -33.50 -5.91
N ASP A 55 14.06 -33.07 -6.86
CA ASP A 55 14.57 -31.68 -6.89
C ASP A 55 13.45 -30.64 -6.93
N GLU A 56 12.37 -30.91 -7.65
CA GLU A 56 11.20 -30.03 -7.75
C GLU A 56 10.48 -29.89 -6.40
N GLU A 57 10.38 -30.98 -5.63
CA GLU A 57 9.77 -30.98 -4.30
C GLU A 57 10.64 -30.26 -3.27
N ARG A 58 11.97 -30.47 -3.32
CA ARG A 58 12.91 -29.74 -2.47
C ARG A 58 12.88 -28.26 -2.78
N GLN A 59 12.85 -27.88 -4.06
CA GLN A 59 12.71 -26.48 -4.46
C GLN A 59 11.38 -25.88 -3.95
N TYR A 60 10.27 -26.60 -4.09
CA TYR A 60 8.97 -26.17 -3.55
C TYR A 60 9.04 -25.89 -2.03
N LEU A 61 9.69 -26.75 -1.25
CA LEU A 61 9.87 -26.51 0.19
C LEU A 61 10.71 -25.26 0.47
N ARG A 62 11.79 -25.02 -0.28
CA ARG A 62 12.60 -23.78 -0.17
C ARG A 62 11.78 -22.54 -0.50
N ASP A 63 10.93 -22.60 -1.53
CA ASP A 63 10.03 -21.52 -1.88
C ASP A 63 9.01 -21.25 -0.76
N GLN A 64 8.49 -22.29 -0.11
CA GLN A 64 7.61 -22.13 1.08
C GLN A 64 8.35 -21.46 2.24
N VAL A 65 9.63 -21.79 2.49
CA VAL A 65 10.46 -21.09 3.47
C VAL A 65 10.63 -19.63 3.07
N GLY A 66 10.83 -19.32 1.79
CA GLY A 66 10.95 -17.95 1.29
C GLY A 66 9.70 -17.13 1.56
N LEU A 67 8.52 -17.66 1.24
CA LEU A 67 7.23 -17.02 1.51
C LEU A 67 6.99 -16.78 3.00
N GLU A 68 7.28 -17.77 3.85
CA GLU A 68 7.12 -17.65 5.30
C GLU A 68 8.11 -16.66 5.90
N SER A 69 9.36 -16.64 5.41
CA SER A 69 10.39 -15.68 5.82
C SER A 69 9.99 -14.25 5.44
N LEU A 70 9.57 -14.03 4.18
CA LEU A 70 9.08 -12.74 3.70
C LEU A 70 7.93 -12.22 4.56
N ARG A 71 6.93 -13.06 4.83
CA ARG A 71 5.79 -12.72 5.70
C ARG A 71 6.24 -12.30 7.09
N ARG A 72 7.15 -13.06 7.70
CA ARG A 72 7.64 -12.79 9.06
C ARG A 72 8.47 -11.52 9.14
N VAL A 73 9.34 -11.28 8.16
CA VAL A 73 10.08 -10.02 8.02
C VAL A 73 9.09 -8.87 7.95
N ALA A 74 8.09 -8.92 7.07
CA ALA A 74 7.09 -7.87 6.92
C ALA A 74 6.34 -7.57 8.23
N ILE A 75 5.91 -8.62 8.96
CA ILE A 75 5.25 -8.48 10.27
C ILE A 75 6.18 -7.86 11.32
N SER A 76 7.43 -8.33 11.41
CA SER A 76 8.41 -7.80 12.37
C SER A 76 8.65 -6.32 12.13
N ARG A 77 8.83 -5.92 10.86
CA ARG A 77 9.05 -4.53 10.47
C ARG A 77 7.88 -3.63 10.79
N ALA A 78 6.66 -4.08 10.48
CA ALA A 78 5.45 -3.32 10.79
C ALA A 78 5.33 -3.08 12.31
N LYS A 79 5.68 -4.09 13.12
CA LYS A 79 5.72 -3.96 14.58
C LYS A 79 6.80 -2.97 15.03
N ASP A 80 8.00 -3.05 14.48
CA ASP A 80 9.09 -2.13 14.82
C ASP A 80 8.72 -0.69 14.46
N GLN A 81 8.17 -0.45 13.26
CA GLN A 81 7.63 0.84 12.84
C GLN A 81 6.59 1.36 13.82
N GLU A 82 5.60 0.55 14.18
CA GLU A 82 4.55 0.94 15.12
C GLU A 82 5.12 1.31 16.49
N GLU A 83 6.05 0.52 17.02
CA GLU A 83 6.70 0.77 18.31
C GLU A 83 7.49 2.08 18.29
N PHE A 84 8.32 2.30 17.25
CA PHE A 84 9.09 3.52 17.11
C PHE A 84 8.21 4.75 16.93
N PHE A 85 7.17 4.68 16.10
CA PHE A 85 6.26 5.80 15.87
C PHE A 85 5.43 6.12 17.12
N ARG A 86 4.93 5.11 17.83
CA ARG A 86 4.24 5.31 19.10
C ARG A 86 5.15 5.99 20.12
N LYS A 87 6.41 5.56 20.21
CA LYS A 87 7.41 6.18 21.08
C LYS A 87 7.71 7.62 20.66
N LEU A 88 7.90 7.88 19.38
CA LEU A 88 8.14 9.24 18.86
C LEU A 88 6.99 10.19 19.23
N VAL A 89 5.73 9.76 19.09
CA VAL A 89 4.56 10.54 19.49
C VAL A 89 4.56 10.79 21.00
N ALA A 90 4.80 9.74 21.81
CA ALA A 90 4.81 9.83 23.27
C ALA A 90 5.92 10.73 23.82
N ASP A 91 7.11 10.69 23.23
CA ASP A 91 8.27 11.46 23.65
C ASP A 91 8.21 12.94 23.18
N ASN A 92 7.32 13.27 22.24
CA ASN A 92 7.26 14.60 21.62
C ASN A 92 5.82 15.16 21.49
N PRO A 93 4.98 15.13 22.53
CA PRO A 93 3.56 15.52 22.44
C PRO A 93 3.37 17.03 22.20
N ASP A 94 4.40 17.82 22.46
CA ASP A 94 4.43 19.27 22.23
C ASP A 94 4.56 19.63 20.75
N ILE A 95 5.07 18.72 19.92
CA ILE A 95 5.31 18.95 18.49
C ILE A 95 4.55 17.96 17.62
N VAL A 96 4.54 16.68 17.97
CA VAL A 96 3.94 15.61 17.17
C VAL A 96 2.50 15.38 17.62
N VAL A 97 1.57 15.46 16.67
CA VAL A 97 0.15 15.24 16.97
C VAL A 97 -0.10 13.77 17.31
N HIS A 98 -0.99 13.50 18.26
CA HIS A 98 -1.24 12.13 18.73
C HIS A 98 -1.74 11.16 17.65
N TYR A 99 -2.39 11.69 16.61
CA TYR A 99 -2.87 10.95 15.44
C TYR A 99 -1.99 11.15 14.20
N ALA A 100 -0.71 11.54 14.38
CA ALA A 100 0.16 11.79 13.26
C ALA A 100 0.25 10.56 12.33
N ASN A 101 -0.05 10.76 11.05
CA ASN A 101 0.00 9.68 10.06
C ASN A 101 1.44 9.49 9.57
N LEU A 102 2.16 8.52 10.13
CA LEU A 102 3.55 8.22 9.79
C LEU A 102 3.59 6.95 8.93
N ALA A 103 3.83 7.12 7.63
CA ALA A 103 3.83 6.05 6.62
C ALA A 103 5.11 6.11 5.78
N PHE A 104 6.23 5.72 6.39
CA PHE A 104 7.55 5.62 5.77
C PHE A 104 8.42 4.61 6.53
N ASP A 105 9.57 4.21 5.98
CA ASP A 105 10.46 3.23 6.62
C ASP A 105 11.45 3.82 7.64
N LEU A 106 11.96 2.96 8.53
CA LEU A 106 12.75 3.37 9.69
C LEU A 106 14.08 4.08 9.37
N GLY A 107 14.61 3.93 8.16
CA GLY A 107 15.87 4.56 7.76
C GLY A 107 15.80 6.09 7.72
N TRP A 108 14.61 6.68 7.62
CA TRP A 108 14.44 8.14 7.70
C TRP A 108 14.06 8.66 9.09
N LEU A 109 14.05 7.79 10.11
CA LEU A 109 13.65 8.17 11.47
C LEU A 109 14.49 9.32 12.03
N ASP A 110 15.80 9.34 11.76
CA ASP A 110 16.67 10.41 12.27
C ASP A 110 16.42 11.74 11.56
N LEU A 111 16.04 11.73 10.27
CA LEU A 111 15.58 12.95 9.58
C LEU A 111 14.33 13.53 10.25
N LEU A 112 13.41 12.65 10.65
CA LEU A 112 12.20 13.08 11.36
C LEU A 112 12.52 13.64 12.75
N LYS A 113 13.44 13.00 13.50
CA LYS A 113 13.90 13.51 14.81
C LYS A 113 14.57 14.88 14.67
N ASP A 114 15.41 15.07 13.65
CA ASP A 114 16.04 16.35 13.35
C ASP A 114 14.97 17.44 13.07
N ALA A 115 13.96 17.10 12.27
CA ALA A 115 12.86 18.00 11.97
C ALA A 115 12.09 18.39 13.25
N VAL A 116 11.74 17.41 14.09
CA VAL A 116 11.05 17.66 15.37
C VAL A 116 11.90 18.52 16.31
N ALA A 117 13.20 18.23 16.44
CA ALA A 117 14.12 19.01 17.26
C ALA A 117 14.22 20.45 16.76
N ARG A 118 14.30 20.66 15.45
CA ARG A 118 14.30 22.00 14.84
C ARG A 118 12.97 22.72 15.06
N MET A 119 11.84 22.04 14.93
CA MET A 119 10.52 22.63 15.14
C MET A 119 10.35 23.21 16.56
N ARG A 120 10.99 22.62 17.56
CA ARG A 120 11.00 23.16 18.94
C ARG A 120 11.72 24.49 19.08
N THR A 121 12.65 24.80 18.17
CA THR A 121 13.40 26.07 18.22
C THR A 121 12.61 27.23 17.63
N TYR A 122 11.49 26.95 16.96
CA TYR A 122 10.67 27.98 16.34
C TYR A 122 9.88 28.80 17.37
N PRO A 123 9.55 30.07 17.08
CA PRO A 123 8.74 30.89 17.97
C PRO A 123 7.42 30.21 18.34
N ALA A 124 7.07 30.20 19.63
CA ALA A 124 5.83 29.57 20.11
C ALA A 124 4.56 30.11 19.43
N ALA A 125 4.57 31.38 19.00
CA ALA A 125 3.47 32.00 18.26
C ALA A 125 3.15 31.28 16.93
N TRP A 126 4.13 30.62 16.32
CA TRP A 126 3.93 29.87 15.07
C TRP A 126 3.09 28.61 15.28
N LYS A 127 2.93 28.12 16.52
CA LYS A 127 2.18 26.91 16.89
C LYS A 127 2.45 25.72 15.96
N VAL A 128 3.73 25.49 15.66
CA VAL A 128 4.13 24.45 14.71
C VAL A 128 3.82 23.06 15.29
N ARG A 129 3.24 22.19 14.45
CA ARG A 129 2.93 20.79 14.78
C ARG A 129 3.23 19.88 13.59
N LEU A 130 3.68 18.66 13.88
CA LEU A 130 3.87 17.61 12.88
C LEU A 130 2.60 16.74 12.84
N ASP A 131 1.86 16.85 11.75
CA ASP A 131 0.61 16.14 11.53
C ASP A 131 0.82 14.76 10.88
N GLY A 132 1.99 14.54 10.29
CA GLY A 132 2.32 13.27 9.64
C GLY A 132 3.57 13.35 8.78
N ALA A 133 3.95 12.20 8.23
CA ALA A 133 5.05 12.06 7.30
C ALA A 133 4.80 10.84 6.43
N THR A 134 5.01 10.97 5.12
CA THR A 134 4.71 9.90 4.15
C THR A 134 5.83 9.77 3.15
N GLU A 135 6.13 8.54 2.74
CA GLU A 135 6.97 8.29 1.57
C GLU A 135 6.19 8.64 0.28
N ARG A 136 6.83 9.40 -0.61
CA ARG A 136 6.31 9.74 -1.95
C ARG A 136 7.44 9.70 -2.96
N PHE A 137 7.35 8.80 -3.93
CA PHE A 137 8.29 8.67 -5.05
C PHE A 137 9.76 8.57 -4.61
N GLY A 138 10.01 7.89 -3.50
CA GLY A 138 11.34 7.70 -2.94
C GLY A 138 11.86 8.86 -2.09
N CYS A 139 11.02 9.81 -1.68
CA CYS A 139 11.41 10.84 -0.73
C CYS A 139 10.43 10.94 0.45
N LEU A 140 10.92 11.49 1.57
CA LEU A 140 10.13 11.78 2.75
C LEU A 140 9.43 13.13 2.60
N VAL A 141 8.10 13.13 2.71
CA VAL A 141 7.28 14.35 2.71
C VAL A 141 6.68 14.55 4.09
N LEU A 142 6.98 15.70 4.70
CA LEU A 142 6.45 16.09 6.02
C LEU A 142 5.16 16.91 5.89
N HIS A 143 4.17 16.56 6.71
CA HIS A 143 2.91 17.29 6.87
C HIS A 143 2.96 18.07 8.19
N VAL A 144 3.02 19.40 8.09
CA VAL A 144 3.29 20.30 9.23
C VAL A 144 2.27 21.45 9.27
N SER A 145 1.49 21.55 10.33
CA SER A 145 0.57 22.66 10.57
C SER A 145 1.27 23.78 11.36
N PHE A 146 0.91 25.03 11.05
CA PHE A 146 1.47 26.24 11.68
C PHE A 146 0.57 27.45 11.44
N MET A 147 0.80 28.54 12.18
CA MET A 147 0.09 29.81 12.03
C MET A 147 0.64 30.60 10.83
N VAL A 148 -0.06 30.56 9.70
CA VAL A 148 0.34 31.23 8.44
C VAL A 148 0.46 32.75 8.57
N ALA A 149 -0.35 33.36 9.45
CA ALA A 149 -0.32 34.81 9.69
C ALA A 149 0.98 35.30 10.35
N GLU A 150 1.76 34.40 10.95
CA GLU A 150 3.01 34.76 11.61
C GLU A 150 4.13 35.00 10.60
N ARG A 151 4.78 36.16 10.73
CA ARG A 151 5.83 36.57 9.79
C ARG A 151 6.97 35.55 9.77
N GLY A 152 7.29 35.07 8.57
CA GLY A 152 8.42 34.16 8.33
C GLY A 152 8.10 32.68 8.52
N ALA A 153 6.96 32.32 9.15
CA ALA A 153 6.61 30.93 9.42
C ALA A 153 6.52 30.10 8.12
N THR A 154 5.78 30.60 7.12
CA THR A 154 5.61 29.89 5.84
C THR A 154 6.95 29.64 5.13
N ALA A 155 7.81 30.64 5.05
CA ALA A 155 9.09 30.52 4.36
C ALA A 155 10.02 29.51 5.06
N GLU A 156 10.09 29.57 6.39
CA GLU A 156 10.94 28.66 7.17
C GLU A 156 10.42 27.22 7.15
N ILE A 157 9.11 27.01 7.28
CA ILE A 157 8.52 25.66 7.21
C ILE A 157 8.70 25.06 5.81
N LYS A 158 8.49 25.85 4.73
CA LYS A 158 8.76 25.39 3.36
C LYS A 158 10.24 25.00 3.19
N ARG A 159 11.16 25.84 3.69
CA ARG A 159 12.61 25.56 3.65
C ARG A 159 12.96 24.28 4.39
N MET A 160 12.45 24.09 5.60
CA MET A 160 12.71 22.89 6.40
C MET A 160 12.16 21.63 5.72
N ARG A 161 10.92 21.67 5.22
CA ARG A 161 10.33 20.53 4.48
C ARG A 161 11.17 20.15 3.27
N GLU A 162 11.60 21.14 2.50
CA GLU A 162 12.44 20.91 1.32
C GLU A 162 13.81 20.35 1.69
N GLU A 163 14.43 20.86 2.75
CA GLU A 163 15.69 20.32 3.25
C GLU A 163 15.57 18.85 3.67
N ILE A 164 14.52 18.48 4.41
CA ILE A 164 14.27 17.08 4.80
C ILE A 164 14.00 16.21 3.57
N ARG A 165 13.22 16.70 2.61
CA ARG A 165 12.96 16.00 1.35
C ARG A 165 14.26 15.73 0.60
N LEU A 166 15.09 16.75 0.41
CA LEU A 166 16.38 16.60 -0.29
C LEU A 166 17.35 15.67 0.46
N ARG A 167 17.41 15.75 1.80
CA ARG A 167 18.21 14.81 2.61
C ARG A 167 17.72 13.37 2.44
N SER A 168 16.40 13.16 2.43
CA SER A 168 15.83 11.82 2.26
C SER A 168 16.16 11.17 0.91
N LEU A 169 16.40 11.96 -0.14
CA LEU A 169 16.84 11.47 -1.46
C LEU A 169 18.29 10.95 -1.48
N ALA A 170 19.06 11.26 -0.44
CA ALA A 170 20.42 10.75 -0.24
C ALA A 170 20.50 9.75 0.93
N THR A 171 19.37 9.42 1.57
CA THR A 171 19.32 8.53 2.73
C THR A 171 18.48 7.30 2.37
N CYS A 172 19.04 6.11 2.55
CA CYS A 172 18.31 4.88 2.36
C CYS A 172 17.11 4.82 3.31
N GLU A 173 15.89 4.75 2.76
CA GLU A 173 14.65 4.71 3.55
C GLU A 173 14.59 3.53 4.49
N VAL A 174 15.35 2.50 4.18
CA VAL A 174 15.37 1.22 4.85
C VAL A 174 16.35 1.20 6.04
N CYS A 175 17.59 1.65 5.87
CA CYS A 175 18.63 1.52 6.92
C CYS A 175 19.25 2.84 7.38
N GLY A 176 18.96 3.96 6.71
CA GLY A 176 19.52 5.26 7.05
C GLY A 176 20.95 5.51 6.55
N GLU A 177 21.61 4.52 5.92
CA GLU A 177 22.89 4.74 5.23
C GLU A 177 22.72 5.62 3.99
N ASN A 178 23.83 6.04 3.37
CA ASN A 178 23.79 6.79 2.11
C ASN A 178 23.08 5.96 1.02
N GLY A 179 22.02 6.54 0.47
CA GLY A 179 21.22 5.95 -0.60
C GLY A 179 21.20 6.83 -1.84
N ARG A 180 20.58 6.32 -2.89
CA ARG A 180 20.21 7.11 -4.06
C ARG A 180 18.83 6.70 -4.55
N LEU A 181 18.17 7.60 -5.28
CA LEU A 181 16.90 7.28 -5.92
C LEU A 181 17.11 6.11 -6.89
N ARG A 182 16.30 5.08 -6.69
CA ARG A 182 16.21 3.89 -7.54
C ARG A 182 14.86 3.84 -8.23
N LEU A 183 14.87 3.53 -9.52
CA LEU A 183 13.69 3.45 -10.37
C LEU A 183 13.49 2.00 -10.81
N GLY A 184 12.55 1.31 -10.17
CA GLY A 184 12.07 -0.01 -10.60
C GLY A 184 10.59 0.06 -11.00
N ALA A 185 9.79 -0.93 -10.58
CA ALA A 185 8.32 -0.83 -10.65
C ALA A 185 7.77 0.38 -9.87
N TRP A 186 8.51 0.82 -8.85
CA TRP A 186 8.27 2.03 -8.07
C TRP A 186 9.59 2.78 -7.82
N ALA A 187 9.48 4.07 -7.53
CA ALA A 187 10.62 4.93 -7.19
C ALA A 187 10.85 4.93 -5.67
N LYS A 188 12.08 4.65 -5.24
CA LYS A 188 12.47 4.46 -3.82
C LYS A 188 13.90 4.91 -3.60
N THR A 189 14.26 5.39 -2.42
CA THR A 189 15.66 5.78 -2.14
C THR A 189 16.32 4.72 -1.27
N VAL A 190 17.24 3.96 -1.84
CA VAL A 190 17.92 2.86 -1.15
C VAL A 190 19.42 2.85 -1.42
N CYS A 191 20.19 2.24 -0.51
CA CYS A 191 21.61 1.96 -0.72
C CYS A 191 21.80 0.71 -1.58
N ASP A 192 23.02 0.46 -2.04
CA ASP A 192 23.34 -0.68 -2.92
C ASP A 192 23.07 -2.04 -2.26
N LYS A 193 23.16 -2.14 -0.93
CA LYS A 193 22.80 -3.38 -0.21
C LYS A 193 21.30 -3.67 -0.33
N HIS A 194 20.47 -2.64 -0.26
CA HIS A 194 19.01 -2.76 -0.30
C HIS A 194 18.44 -2.54 -1.71
N SER A 195 19.29 -2.30 -2.71
CA SER A 195 18.86 -2.28 -4.10
C SER A 195 18.44 -3.68 -4.57
N ALA A 196 18.93 -4.74 -3.94
CA ALA A 196 18.50 -6.12 -4.22
C ALA A 196 17.05 -6.43 -3.81
N ILE A 197 16.35 -5.49 -3.15
CA ILE A 197 14.90 -5.57 -2.93
C ILE A 197 14.12 -5.35 -4.25
N PHE A 198 14.76 -4.74 -5.24
CA PHE A 198 14.19 -4.49 -6.55
C PHE A 198 14.58 -5.64 -7.48
N ASP A 199 13.59 -6.24 -8.13
CA ASP A 199 13.82 -7.30 -9.12
C ASP A 199 14.55 -6.71 -10.34
N ASP A 200 14.00 -5.65 -10.93
CA ASP A 200 14.51 -4.99 -12.12
C ASP A 200 14.52 -3.47 -11.97
N PHE A 201 15.58 -2.84 -12.50
CA PHE A 201 15.71 -1.40 -12.63
C PHE A 201 15.30 -0.93 -14.04
N GLN A 202 14.71 0.25 -14.12
CA GLN A 202 14.49 0.95 -15.37
C GLN A 202 15.84 1.38 -15.97
N GLU A 203 15.87 1.56 -17.30
CA GLU A 203 17.08 2.01 -18.01
C GLU A 203 17.58 3.38 -17.52
N ASP A 204 16.70 4.20 -16.93
CA ASP A 204 17.02 5.52 -16.40
C ASP A 204 17.34 5.54 -14.88
N ASP A 205 17.55 4.37 -14.26
CA ASP A 205 17.98 4.27 -12.86
C ASP A 205 19.28 5.04 -12.60
N GLY A 206 19.30 5.84 -11.53
CA GLY A 206 20.47 6.66 -11.17
C GLY A 206 20.72 7.89 -12.06
N HIS A 207 19.95 8.10 -13.14
CA HIS A 207 20.01 9.34 -13.92
C HIS A 207 19.36 10.52 -13.20
N TRP A 208 18.41 10.24 -12.31
CA TRP A 208 17.62 11.22 -11.60
C TRP A 208 17.98 11.25 -10.13
N ALA A 209 18.34 12.44 -9.64
CA ALA A 209 18.55 12.67 -8.20
C ALA A 209 17.27 13.12 -7.49
N ASP A 210 16.26 13.60 -8.24
CA ASP A 210 15.00 14.12 -7.70
C ASP A 210 13.80 13.61 -8.52
N PRO A 211 12.84 12.89 -7.89
CA PRO A 211 11.68 12.33 -8.58
C PRO A 211 10.74 13.39 -9.15
N TRP A 212 10.71 14.61 -8.62
CA TRP A 212 9.82 15.65 -9.15
C TRP A 212 10.25 16.14 -10.53
N ARG A 213 11.57 16.25 -10.76
CA ARG A 213 12.11 16.56 -12.09
C ARG A 213 11.86 15.43 -13.10
N TRP A 214 11.81 14.19 -12.64
CA TRP A 214 11.48 13.03 -13.47
C TRP A 214 10.02 13.08 -13.96
N LEU A 215 9.08 13.42 -13.07
CA LEU A 215 7.66 13.56 -13.42
C LEU A 215 7.40 14.71 -14.39
N GLU A 216 7.99 15.88 -14.18
CA GLU A 216 7.87 17.03 -15.09
C GLU A 216 8.29 16.65 -16.52
N LYS A 217 9.39 15.90 -16.65
CA LYS A 217 9.87 15.47 -17.96
C LYS A 217 8.96 14.43 -18.60
N LYS A 218 8.50 13.41 -17.86
CA LYS A 218 7.55 12.42 -18.39
C LYS A 218 6.26 13.08 -18.88
N GLN A 219 5.71 14.02 -18.10
CA GLN A 219 4.56 14.82 -18.50
C GLN A 219 4.84 15.64 -19.77
N SER A 220 6.02 16.26 -19.88
CA SER A 220 6.42 17.00 -21.08
C SER A 220 6.65 16.12 -22.33
N SER A 221 7.06 14.86 -22.14
CA SER A 221 7.34 13.93 -23.24
C SER A 221 6.14 13.10 -23.68
N GLU A 222 5.20 12.82 -22.78
CA GLU A 222 4.05 11.95 -23.03
C GLU A 222 2.78 12.72 -23.45
N GLY A 223 2.77 14.06 -23.44
CA GLY A 223 1.52 14.78 -23.73
C GLY A 223 1.64 16.24 -24.14
N ARG A 224 1.86 16.46 -25.44
CA ARG A 224 1.27 17.57 -26.21
C ARG A 224 -0.23 17.32 -26.50
N ILE A 225 -0.90 16.60 -25.61
CA ILE A 225 -2.31 16.18 -25.70
C ILE A 225 -2.89 16.23 -24.27
N ALA A 226 -3.06 17.45 -23.75
CA ALA A 226 -4.06 17.88 -22.74
C ALA A 226 -3.58 19.15 -22.01
N ASP A 227 -3.29 20.23 -22.75
CA ASP A 227 -2.85 21.51 -22.17
C ASP A 227 -3.98 22.32 -21.50
N GLU A 228 -5.23 21.83 -21.48
CA GLU A 228 -6.37 22.57 -20.91
C GLU A 228 -6.67 22.25 -19.43
N GLU A 229 -6.46 21.02 -18.95
CA GLU A 229 -6.77 20.68 -17.53
C GLU A 229 -5.64 21.06 -16.55
N SER A 230 -4.39 21.14 -17.02
CA SER A 230 -3.23 21.51 -16.18
C SER A 230 -3.17 23.00 -15.87
N ALA A 231 -3.69 23.85 -16.75
CA ALA A 231 -3.67 25.30 -16.56
C ALA A 231 -4.66 25.74 -15.47
N ASP A 232 -5.82 25.08 -15.36
CA ASP A 232 -6.84 25.37 -14.34
C ASP A 232 -6.40 24.96 -12.92
N VAL A 233 -5.63 23.86 -12.77
CA VAL A 233 -5.10 23.46 -11.46
C VAL A 233 -4.03 24.43 -10.96
N GLN A 234 -3.18 24.93 -11.86
CA GLN A 234 -2.13 25.88 -11.50
C GLN A 234 -2.69 27.31 -11.30
N ALA A 235 -3.66 27.74 -12.11
CA ALA A 235 -4.37 29.01 -11.92
C ALA A 235 -5.18 29.03 -10.62
N GLY A 236 -5.80 27.89 -10.24
CA GLY A 236 -6.48 27.75 -8.96
C GLY A 236 -5.55 27.85 -7.74
N LEU A 237 -4.28 27.45 -7.87
CA LEU A 237 -3.26 27.58 -6.83
C LEU A 237 -2.73 29.02 -6.69
N ASP A 238 -2.67 29.78 -7.79
CA ASP A 238 -2.20 31.17 -7.80
C ASP A 238 -3.30 32.19 -7.42
N GLU A 239 -4.58 31.86 -7.61
CA GLU A 239 -5.71 32.70 -7.18
C GLU A 239 -6.01 32.59 -5.66
N LEU A 240 -5.54 31.51 -5.02
CA LEU A 240 -5.59 31.28 -3.57
C LEU A 240 -4.67 32.21 -2.75
N ASP A 241 -3.78 32.97 -3.39
CA ASP A 241 -2.79 33.83 -2.72
C ASP A 241 -3.28 35.28 -2.47
N ARG A 242 -4.50 35.65 -2.89
CA ARG A 242 -5.01 37.05 -2.82
C ARG A 242 -6.04 37.39 -1.74
N GLY A 243 -6.33 36.46 -0.82
CA GLY A 243 -6.84 36.83 0.51
C GLY A 243 -8.34 36.69 0.71
N GLU A 244 -8.70 35.75 1.59
CA GLU A 244 -9.65 35.89 2.70
C GLU A 244 -9.64 34.57 3.48
N SER A 245 -8.82 34.51 4.54
CA SER A 245 -8.40 33.25 5.19
C SER A 245 -9.51 32.42 5.86
N VAL A 246 -10.73 32.94 5.97
CA VAL A 246 -11.85 32.21 6.58
C VAL A 246 -12.64 31.41 5.54
N HIS A 247 -12.70 31.84 4.28
CA HIS A 247 -13.32 31.08 3.20
C HIS A 247 -12.34 30.11 2.52
N ILE A 248 -11.03 30.35 2.63
CA ILE A 248 -10.00 29.49 2.05
C ILE A 248 -10.02 28.09 2.66
N ASN A 249 -10.19 27.93 3.98
CA ASN A 249 -10.25 26.58 4.57
C ASN A 249 -11.53 25.85 4.16
N GLU A 250 -12.68 26.53 4.06
CA GLU A 250 -13.92 25.89 3.63
C GLU A 250 -13.89 25.49 2.14
N VAL A 251 -13.31 26.34 1.28
CA VAL A 251 -13.12 26.04 -0.14
C VAL A 251 -12.06 24.96 -0.33
N LEU A 252 -10.95 25.00 0.42
CA LEU A 252 -9.92 23.95 0.38
C LEU A 252 -10.43 22.62 0.95
N ASP A 253 -11.27 22.63 1.98
CA ASP A 253 -11.85 21.40 2.52
C ASP A 253 -12.90 20.82 1.57
N LYS A 254 -13.70 21.68 0.88
CA LYS A 254 -14.58 21.23 -0.22
C LYS A 254 -13.77 20.71 -1.41
N ALA A 255 -12.71 21.40 -1.83
CA ALA A 255 -11.85 20.97 -2.92
C ALA A 255 -11.11 19.66 -2.58
N ARG A 256 -10.62 19.53 -1.35
CA ARG A 256 -10.04 18.27 -0.84
C ARG A 256 -11.07 17.16 -0.78
N ALA A 257 -12.31 17.45 -0.37
CA ALA A 257 -13.39 16.47 -0.39
C ALA A 257 -13.72 16.03 -1.82
N ILE A 258 -13.78 16.96 -2.78
CA ILE A 258 -14.03 16.66 -4.21
C ILE A 258 -12.87 15.86 -4.82
N VAL A 259 -11.62 16.24 -4.54
CA VAL A 259 -10.44 15.51 -5.04
C VAL A 259 -10.32 14.15 -4.37
N ALA A 260 -10.55 14.04 -3.06
CA ALA A 260 -10.56 12.77 -2.36
C ALA A 260 -11.69 11.86 -2.85
N ASP A 261 -12.88 12.40 -3.11
CA ASP A 261 -14.01 11.67 -3.70
C ASP A 261 -13.70 11.26 -5.15
N ALA A 262 -13.12 12.13 -5.97
CA ALA A 262 -12.71 11.80 -7.33
C ALA A 262 -11.58 10.75 -7.37
N GLU A 263 -10.58 10.84 -6.50
CA GLU A 263 -9.53 9.82 -6.34
C GLU A 263 -10.09 8.51 -5.80
N HIS A 264 -11.02 8.58 -4.84
CA HIS A 264 -11.72 7.42 -4.30
C HIS A 264 -12.52 6.73 -5.42
N ARG A 265 -13.31 7.48 -6.20
CA ARG A 265 -14.05 6.98 -7.38
C ARG A 265 -13.14 6.43 -8.47
N LYS A 266 -11.94 6.99 -8.68
CA LYS A 266 -10.93 6.47 -9.62
C LYS A 266 -10.30 5.16 -9.14
N ARG A 267 -10.19 4.93 -7.83
CA ARG A 267 -9.66 3.69 -7.23
C ARG A 267 -10.74 2.65 -6.93
N GLN A 268 -12.01 3.04 -6.97
CA GLN A 268 -13.12 2.12 -6.74
C GLN A 268 -13.24 1.12 -7.88
N SER A 269 -13.26 -0.16 -7.50
CA SER A 269 -13.56 -1.23 -8.43
C SER A 269 -14.98 -1.05 -9.01
N ALA A 270 -15.25 -1.66 -10.17
CA ALA A 270 -16.62 -1.66 -10.72
C ALA A 270 -17.63 -2.32 -9.74
N ILE A 271 -17.16 -3.23 -8.90
CA ILE A 271 -17.93 -3.86 -7.81
C ILE A 271 -18.29 -2.81 -6.75
N SER A 272 -17.33 -2.00 -6.30
CA SER A 272 -17.54 -0.94 -5.31
C SER A 272 -18.60 0.07 -5.75
N ARG A 273 -18.57 0.49 -7.03
CA ARG A 273 -19.56 1.43 -7.59
C ARG A 273 -20.97 0.84 -7.65
N GLN A 274 -21.08 -0.46 -7.95
CA GLN A 274 -22.36 -1.16 -7.95
C GLN A 274 -22.95 -1.25 -6.54
N ILE A 275 -22.13 -1.58 -5.53
CA ILE A 275 -22.55 -1.61 -4.12
C ILE A 275 -23.07 -0.24 -3.68
N GLU A 276 -22.37 0.83 -4.02
CA GLU A 276 -22.80 2.21 -3.69
C GLU A 276 -24.11 2.60 -4.36
N THR A 277 -24.30 2.21 -5.61
CA THR A 277 -25.58 2.43 -6.31
C THR A 277 -26.73 1.67 -5.63
N ASP A 278 -26.46 0.46 -5.13
CA ASP A 278 -27.47 -0.35 -4.44
C ASP A 278 -27.71 0.09 -2.98
N LEU A 279 -26.79 0.83 -2.37
CA LEU A 279 -26.95 1.44 -1.04
C LEU A 279 -27.98 2.57 -1.00
N GLU A 280 -28.30 3.19 -2.13
CA GLU A 280 -29.32 4.25 -2.22
C GLU A 280 -30.75 3.74 -1.93
N LYS A 281 -30.94 2.42 -1.82
CA LYS A 281 -32.21 1.78 -1.48
C LYS A 281 -32.38 1.69 0.04
N ASN A 282 -33.44 2.28 0.59
CA ASN A 282 -33.70 2.24 2.04
C ASN A 282 -33.98 0.81 2.58
N GLY A 283 -33.52 0.53 3.80
CA GLY A 283 -33.94 -0.62 4.62
C GLY A 283 -32.81 -1.60 4.97
N ARG A 284 -33.20 -2.75 5.54
CA ARG A 284 -32.28 -3.78 6.08
C ARG A 284 -31.19 -4.21 5.09
N LYS A 285 -31.52 -4.30 3.79
CA LYS A 285 -30.58 -4.71 2.75
C LYS A 285 -29.42 -3.71 2.59
N ALA A 286 -29.69 -2.41 2.64
CA ALA A 286 -28.63 -1.41 2.57
C ALA A 286 -27.73 -1.42 3.80
N GLU A 287 -28.29 -1.67 5.00
CA GLU A 287 -27.48 -1.86 6.21
C GLU A 287 -26.49 -3.03 6.03
N LEU A 288 -26.95 -4.17 5.49
CA LEU A 288 -26.10 -5.31 5.20
C LEU A 288 -25.03 -5.00 4.15
N LEU A 289 -25.38 -4.29 3.07
CA LEU A 289 -24.40 -3.91 2.05
C LEU A 289 -23.34 -2.96 2.61
N LEU A 290 -23.72 -2.05 3.51
CA LEU A 290 -22.81 -1.10 4.15
C LEU A 290 -21.87 -1.83 5.12
N GLU A 291 -22.44 -2.74 5.91
CA GLU A 291 -21.71 -3.53 6.91
C GLU A 291 -20.72 -4.50 6.25
N PHE A 292 -21.14 -5.22 5.22
CA PHE A 292 -20.34 -6.28 4.59
C PHE A 292 -19.62 -5.82 3.31
N ARG A 293 -19.55 -4.52 3.00
CA ARG A 293 -18.97 -3.98 1.74
C ARG A 293 -17.62 -4.59 1.38
N GLY A 294 -16.64 -4.53 2.30
CA GLY A 294 -15.29 -5.04 2.04
C GLY A 294 -15.24 -6.56 1.87
N GLN A 295 -16.09 -7.30 2.57
CA GLN A 295 -16.21 -8.75 2.45
C GLN A 295 -16.87 -9.15 1.13
N ILE A 296 -17.89 -8.40 0.67
CA ILE A 296 -18.50 -8.58 -0.64
C ILE A 296 -17.46 -8.37 -1.75
N GLU A 297 -16.72 -7.26 -1.72
CA GLU A 297 -15.69 -6.98 -2.73
C GLU A 297 -14.63 -8.09 -2.79
N THR A 298 -14.12 -8.50 -1.63
CA THR A 298 -13.12 -9.57 -1.52
C THR A 298 -13.68 -10.90 -2.03
N ALA A 299 -14.90 -11.26 -1.65
CA ALA A 299 -15.51 -12.52 -2.05
C ALA A 299 -15.81 -12.58 -3.54
N VAL A 300 -16.26 -11.48 -4.16
CA VAL A 300 -16.47 -11.39 -5.60
C VAL A 300 -15.14 -11.59 -6.36
N VAL A 301 -14.06 -10.94 -5.93
CA VAL A 301 -12.74 -11.10 -6.56
C VAL A 301 -12.21 -12.52 -6.40
N ALA A 302 -12.30 -13.09 -5.20
CA ALA A 302 -11.86 -14.46 -4.93
C ALA A 302 -12.65 -15.51 -5.72
N ALA A 303 -13.97 -15.30 -5.88
CA ALA A 303 -14.84 -16.16 -6.69
C ALA A 303 -14.38 -16.24 -8.16
N MET A 304 -13.59 -15.29 -8.66
CA MET A 304 -13.05 -15.34 -10.04
C MET A 304 -12.03 -16.48 -10.23
N SER A 305 -11.47 -17.01 -9.14
CA SER A 305 -10.48 -18.09 -9.17
C SER A 305 -11.08 -19.46 -8.86
N VAL A 306 -12.40 -19.54 -8.60
CA VAL A 306 -13.12 -20.77 -8.30
C VAL A 306 -13.79 -21.28 -9.58
N ALA A 307 -13.82 -22.60 -9.79
CA ALA A 307 -14.52 -23.18 -10.93
C ALA A 307 -16.02 -22.84 -10.93
N ASP A 308 -16.64 -22.81 -12.11
CA ASP A 308 -18.02 -22.35 -12.32
C ASP A 308 -19.05 -23.19 -11.55
N ASP A 309 -18.82 -24.50 -11.49
CA ASP A 309 -19.63 -25.48 -10.76
C ASP A 309 -19.46 -25.34 -9.24
N ASP A 310 -18.30 -24.91 -8.77
CA ASP A 310 -17.99 -24.77 -7.34
C ASP A 310 -18.30 -23.39 -6.75
N VAL A 311 -18.51 -22.36 -7.59
CA VAL A 311 -18.66 -20.96 -7.12
C VAL A 311 -19.82 -20.81 -6.13
N GLY A 312 -20.92 -21.53 -6.34
CA GLY A 312 -22.10 -21.47 -5.47
C GLY A 312 -21.83 -22.05 -4.08
N PHE A 313 -21.17 -23.21 -4.02
CA PHE A 313 -20.80 -23.85 -2.76
C PHE A 313 -19.78 -23.01 -1.98
N TRP A 314 -18.79 -22.46 -2.69
CA TRP A 314 -17.78 -21.59 -2.10
C TRP A 314 -18.41 -20.32 -1.51
N LEU A 315 -19.27 -19.64 -2.28
CA LEU A 315 -19.96 -18.43 -1.81
C LEU A 315 -20.86 -18.70 -0.59
N HIS A 316 -21.56 -19.82 -0.57
CA HIS A 316 -22.39 -20.21 0.58
C HIS A 316 -21.54 -20.40 1.84
N THR A 317 -20.37 -21.04 1.69
CA THR A 317 -19.42 -21.23 2.80
C THR A 317 -18.85 -19.89 3.26
N GLU A 318 -18.49 -19.00 2.33
CA GLU A 318 -17.87 -17.71 2.63
C GLU A 318 -18.86 -16.78 3.33
N VAL A 319 -20.06 -16.56 2.77
CA VAL A 319 -21.11 -15.75 3.39
C VAL A 319 -21.53 -16.31 4.75
N GLY A 320 -21.56 -17.64 4.91
CA GLY A 320 -21.86 -18.28 6.19
C GLY A 320 -20.85 -18.00 7.31
N ARG A 321 -19.63 -17.56 6.98
CA ARG A 321 -18.57 -17.19 7.95
C ARG A 321 -18.65 -15.73 8.39
N TRP A 322 -19.38 -14.89 7.66
CA TRP A 322 -19.43 -13.46 7.94
C TRP A 322 -20.11 -13.19 9.27
N ARG A 323 -19.48 -12.35 10.09
CA ARG A 323 -19.98 -11.94 11.40
C ARG A 323 -20.21 -10.44 11.40
N GLY A 324 -21.47 -10.05 11.49
CA GLY A 324 -21.88 -8.67 11.66
C GLY A 324 -21.95 -8.26 13.13
N VAL A 325 -22.06 -6.96 13.35
CA VAL A 325 -22.46 -6.30 14.60
C VAL A 325 -23.85 -6.76 15.02
N GLN A 326 -24.76 -6.95 14.06
CA GLN A 326 -26.07 -7.53 14.30
C GLN A 326 -26.13 -8.99 13.83
N PRO A 327 -26.83 -9.88 14.55
CA PRO A 327 -27.08 -11.24 14.08
C PRO A 327 -27.79 -11.21 12.73
N SER A 328 -27.21 -11.84 11.71
CA SER A 328 -27.84 -12.02 10.40
C SER A 328 -28.99 -13.02 10.52
N SER A 329 -30.19 -12.65 10.06
CA SER A 329 -31.27 -13.62 9.83
C SER A 329 -30.93 -14.57 8.67
N GLU A 330 -31.70 -15.64 8.50
CA GLU A 330 -31.57 -16.52 7.32
C GLU A 330 -31.89 -15.75 6.03
N ASP A 331 -32.93 -14.89 6.05
CA ASP A 331 -33.27 -13.99 4.94
C ASP A 331 -32.13 -13.02 4.58
N ASP A 332 -31.40 -12.51 5.57
CA ASP A 332 -30.23 -11.65 5.36
C ASP A 332 -29.12 -12.41 4.62
N ARG A 333 -28.86 -13.65 5.03
CA ARG A 333 -27.83 -14.51 4.40
C ARG A 333 -28.21 -14.89 2.98
N ASP A 334 -29.47 -15.24 2.75
CA ASP A 334 -30.01 -15.54 1.42
C ASP A 334 -29.97 -14.32 0.49
N PHE A 335 -30.19 -13.12 1.04
CA PHE A 335 -29.99 -11.89 0.29
C PHE A 335 -28.52 -11.69 -0.09
N LEU A 336 -27.60 -11.76 0.88
CA LEU A 336 -26.17 -11.56 0.64
C LEU A 336 -25.62 -12.60 -0.35
N LEU A 337 -26.00 -13.87 -0.22
CA LEU A 337 -25.56 -14.93 -1.12
C LEU A 337 -26.00 -14.68 -2.56
N ARG A 338 -27.27 -14.30 -2.77
CA ARG A 338 -27.78 -13.94 -4.11
C ARG A 338 -27.09 -12.71 -4.66
N TYR A 339 -26.86 -11.71 -3.82
CA TYR A 339 -26.23 -10.45 -4.21
C TYR A 339 -24.78 -10.64 -4.65
N VAL A 340 -23.96 -11.31 -3.82
CA VAL A 340 -22.54 -11.60 -4.13
C VAL A 340 -22.43 -12.48 -5.38
N ARG A 341 -23.32 -13.48 -5.52
CA ARG A 341 -23.35 -14.33 -6.72
C ARG A 341 -23.64 -13.53 -7.99
N SER A 342 -24.60 -12.60 -7.95
CA SER A 342 -24.90 -11.72 -9.09
C SER A 342 -23.67 -10.88 -9.47
N LEU A 343 -23.02 -10.25 -8.49
CA LEU A 343 -21.82 -9.46 -8.73
C LEU A 343 -20.65 -10.27 -9.30
N ALA A 344 -20.48 -11.52 -8.85
CA ALA A 344 -19.47 -12.42 -9.39
C ALA A 344 -19.74 -12.76 -10.86
N ILE A 345 -20.99 -13.04 -11.23
CA ILE A 345 -21.37 -13.31 -12.63
C ILE A 345 -21.08 -12.07 -13.50
N ASP A 346 -21.50 -10.89 -13.04
CA ASP A 346 -21.28 -9.63 -13.76
C ASP A 346 -19.78 -9.33 -13.94
N GLU A 347 -18.97 -9.53 -12.90
CA GLU A 347 -17.52 -9.30 -12.95
C GLU A 347 -16.80 -10.30 -13.87
N ARG A 348 -17.24 -11.57 -13.92
CA ARG A 348 -16.73 -12.55 -14.92
C ARG A 348 -17.04 -12.09 -16.34
N GLY A 349 -18.28 -11.67 -16.58
CA GLY A 349 -18.71 -11.17 -17.88
C GLY A 349 -17.89 -9.96 -18.37
N ARG A 350 -17.42 -9.10 -17.45
CA ARG A 350 -16.53 -7.98 -17.79
C ARG A 350 -15.10 -8.39 -18.14
N ARG A 351 -14.60 -9.49 -17.56
CA ARG A 351 -13.21 -9.92 -17.70
C ARG A 351 -12.99 -10.91 -18.85
N MET A 352 -14.00 -11.67 -19.22
CA MET A 352 -13.92 -12.54 -20.39
C MET A 352 -13.95 -11.69 -21.67
N PRO A 353 -12.91 -11.73 -22.52
CA PRO A 353 -12.93 -11.03 -23.79
C PRO A 353 -14.08 -11.56 -24.66
N SER A 354 -14.77 -10.68 -25.38
CA SER A 354 -15.88 -11.06 -26.28
C SER A 354 -15.49 -12.07 -27.38
N SER A 355 -14.21 -12.41 -27.54
CA SER A 355 -13.72 -13.42 -28.47
C SER A 355 -14.04 -14.85 -28.04
N ASP A 356 -14.18 -15.12 -26.74
CA ASP A 356 -14.26 -16.49 -26.22
C ASP A 356 -15.70 -17.02 -26.14
N LEU A 357 -16.70 -16.15 -26.35
CA LEU A 357 -18.13 -16.52 -26.35
C LEU A 357 -18.64 -17.04 -27.72
N LYS A 358 -17.77 -17.21 -28.71
CA LYS A 358 -18.16 -17.59 -30.08
C LYS A 358 -17.85 -19.03 -30.49
N SER A 359 -17.24 -19.86 -29.64
CA SER A 359 -16.79 -21.20 -30.06
C SER A 359 -17.79 -22.35 -29.89
N ASP A 360 -18.90 -22.16 -29.18
CA ASP A 360 -19.75 -23.29 -28.75
C ASP A 360 -21.09 -23.41 -29.50
N ASN A 361 -21.18 -22.85 -30.72
CA ASN A 361 -22.38 -22.92 -31.55
C ASN A 361 -22.17 -23.54 -32.94
N ASP A 362 -21.11 -24.31 -33.15
CA ASP A 362 -20.91 -25.16 -34.34
C ASP A 362 -20.92 -26.66 -34.00
#